data_AF-A0A3D4PFL2-F1
#
_entry.id   AF-A0A3D4PFL2-F1
#
_cell.length_a   1.000
_cell.length_b   1.000
_cell.length_c   1.000
_cell.angle_alpha   90.00
_cell.angle_beta   90.00
_cell.angle_gamma   90.00
#
_symmetry.space_group_name_H-M   'P 1'
#
loop_
_entity.id
_entity.type
_entity.pdbx_description
1 polymer ?
#
loop_
_entity_poly.entity_id
_entity_poly.type
_entity_poly.pdbx_seq_one_letter_code
_entity_poly.pdbx_strand_id
1 'polypeptide(L)'
;MLALSSGGDTVMTKHTDSGCLYNDTIETRAREIFAEDRQHVYQYTDRMFAGLMIVQWIGAILAALYISPLTWDGASSAIHFHVWLAIFLGGILASFPVYLVWRPIAGIPTRYVMAISQVLFSSLLIHLTGGRIETHFHIFGSLAFLAMYRDWKVLIPATLIVAVDHLLRGIYWPESVYGISGVILLRSFEHAAWVLFEDFFLILSCRNSVKEMMASARQRAELESTKYAAEAADLAKSEFLANMSHEIRTPLNGILGFTDVMIRGIANTENERREYLGHIQTSGRHLLELINNILDISKIEAGQMTIELRSCSPHQVISEVLSIMRVQAQRKN
;
A
#
# COMPACT_ATOMS: atom_id res chain seq x y z
N MET A 1 66.47 -9.70 -4.02
CA MET A 1 65.57 -10.86 -3.80
C MET A 1 64.48 -10.35 -2.85
N LEU A 2 63.37 -9.84 -3.41
CA LEU A 2 62.00 -10.42 -3.29
C LEU A 2 61.49 -10.40 -1.83
N ALA A 3 60.32 -9.87 -1.46
CA ALA A 3 59.11 -9.59 -2.22
C ALA A 3 58.17 -8.63 -1.44
N LEU A 4 57.27 -8.02 -2.21
CA LEU A 4 56.05 -7.32 -1.82
C LEU A 4 54.96 -8.32 -1.38
N SER A 5 54.10 -7.95 -0.43
CA SER A 5 52.72 -8.45 -0.22
C SER A 5 52.18 -7.76 1.05
N SER A 6 50.98 -7.22 1.17
CA SER A 6 49.84 -6.99 0.28
C SER A 6 48.92 -6.07 1.09
N GLY A 7 48.80 -4.80 0.69
CA GLY A 7 47.73 -3.92 1.17
C GLY A 7 46.58 -4.01 0.18
N GLY A 8 45.51 -4.71 0.55
CA GLY A 8 44.33 -4.81 -0.30
C GLY A 8 43.24 -5.58 0.40
N ASP A 9 42.39 -4.87 1.14
CA ASP A 9 41.08 -5.35 1.63
C ASP A 9 40.18 -4.16 2.06
N THR A 10 39.94 -3.19 1.16
CA THR A 10 39.01 -2.08 1.48
C THR A 10 38.14 -1.60 0.31
N VAL A 11 37.62 -2.52 -0.52
CA VAL A 11 36.67 -2.15 -1.61
C VAL A 11 35.40 -3.01 -1.67
N MET A 12 35.24 -4.04 -0.83
CA MET A 12 34.11 -5.00 -0.92
C MET A 12 32.89 -4.74 0.00
N THR A 13 32.78 -3.58 0.67
CA THR A 13 31.66 -3.32 1.61
C THR A 13 30.62 -2.30 1.14
N LYS A 14 30.86 -1.57 0.03
CA LYS A 14 29.93 -0.51 -0.39
C LYS A 14 28.68 -1.01 -1.12
N HIS A 15 28.73 -2.20 -1.71
CA HIS A 15 27.63 -2.72 -2.53
C HIS A 15 26.53 -3.42 -1.71
N THR A 16 26.88 -3.96 -0.54
CA THR A 16 25.96 -4.61 0.40
C THR A 16 25.10 -3.60 1.16
N ASP A 17 25.67 -2.43 1.51
CA ASP A 17 24.95 -1.38 2.24
C ASP A 17 23.85 -0.73 1.40
N SER A 18 24.09 -0.50 0.10
CA SER A 18 23.08 0.09 -0.79
C SER A 18 21.88 -0.83 -1.03
N GLY A 19 22.12 -2.15 -1.13
CA GLY A 19 21.04 -3.14 -1.25
C GLY A 19 20.24 -3.29 0.04
N CYS A 20 20.90 -3.20 1.20
CA CYS A 20 20.24 -3.19 2.51
C CYS A 20 19.33 -1.97 2.66
N LEU A 21 19.84 -0.77 2.42
CA LEU A 21 19.09 0.48 2.53
C LEU A 21 17.91 0.55 1.55
N TYR A 22 18.08 0.05 0.33
CA TYR A 22 17.00 -0.05 -0.65
C TYR A 22 15.88 -0.97 -0.15
N ASN A 23 16.21 -2.19 0.28
CA ASN A 23 15.24 -3.14 0.80
C ASN A 23 14.55 -2.63 2.07
N ASP A 24 15.27 -1.94 2.96
CA ASP A 24 14.71 -1.35 4.17
C ASP A 24 13.70 -0.24 3.83
N THR A 25 13.96 0.54 2.78
CA THR A 25 13.04 1.58 2.29
C THR A 25 11.77 0.97 1.72
N ILE A 26 11.89 -0.06 0.87
CA ILE A 26 10.75 -0.80 0.31
C ILE A 26 9.92 -1.44 1.42
N GLU A 27 10.55 -2.11 2.38
CA GLU A 27 9.85 -2.78 3.46
C GLU A 27 9.15 -1.77 4.38
N THR A 28 9.74 -0.60 4.63
CA THR A 28 9.10 0.48 5.37
C THR A 28 7.86 0.99 4.64
N ARG A 29 8.00 1.30 3.34
CA ARG A 29 6.89 1.75 2.50
C ARG A 29 5.78 0.70 2.40
N ALA A 30 6.13 -0.57 2.27
CA ALA A 30 5.17 -1.66 2.25
C ALA A 30 4.38 -1.75 3.57
N ARG A 31 5.01 -1.52 4.72
CA ARG A 31 4.32 -1.49 6.02
C ARG A 31 3.35 -0.32 6.15
N GLU A 32 3.69 0.84 5.59
CA GLU A 32 2.80 2.00 5.53
C GLU A 32 1.56 1.68 4.69
N ILE A 33 1.74 1.23 3.46
CA ILE A 33 0.65 0.83 2.55
C ILE A 33 -0.22 -0.24 3.21
N PHE A 34 0.40 -1.25 3.84
CA PHE A 34 -0.33 -2.29 4.56
C PHE A 34 -1.15 -1.74 5.73
N ALA A 35 -0.60 -0.78 6.49
CA ALA A 35 -1.31 -0.16 7.61
C ALA A 35 -2.51 0.67 7.13
N GLU A 36 -2.35 1.40 6.02
CA GLU A 36 -3.41 2.14 5.34
C GLU A 36 -4.52 1.21 4.82
N ASP A 37 -4.15 0.18 4.05
CA ASP A 37 -5.09 -0.82 3.52
C ASP A 37 -5.88 -1.49 4.66
N ARG A 38 -5.20 -1.87 5.75
CA ARG A 38 -5.84 -2.47 6.93
C ARG A 38 -6.82 -1.52 7.60
N GLN A 39 -6.44 -0.25 7.76
CA GLN A 39 -7.33 0.75 8.36
C GLN A 39 -8.56 1.01 7.49
N HIS A 40 -8.37 1.02 6.16
CA HIS A 40 -9.48 1.14 5.21
C HIS A 40 -10.45 -0.04 5.32
N VAL A 41 -9.94 -1.28 5.42
CA VAL A 41 -10.78 -2.47 5.68
C VAL A 41 -11.58 -2.31 6.97
N TYR A 42 -10.95 -1.89 8.07
CA TYR A 42 -11.66 -1.71 9.35
C TYR A 42 -12.80 -0.68 9.23
N GLN A 43 -12.54 0.49 8.66
CA GLN A 43 -13.54 1.54 8.51
C GLN A 43 -14.68 1.14 7.57
N TYR A 44 -14.36 0.44 6.48
CA TYR A 44 -15.36 -0.05 5.54
C TYR A 44 -16.28 -1.08 6.22
N THR A 45 -15.70 -2.05 6.91
CA THR A 45 -16.44 -3.10 7.63
C THR A 45 -17.27 -2.51 8.78
N ASP A 46 -16.73 -1.54 9.54
CA ASP A 46 -17.47 -0.81 10.58
C ASP A 46 -18.75 -0.16 10.03
N ARG A 47 -18.65 0.54 8.88
CA ARG A 47 -19.82 1.19 8.24
C ARG A 47 -20.85 0.18 7.74
N MET A 48 -20.40 -0.93 7.17
CA MET A 48 -21.27 -2.02 6.75
C MET A 48 -22.05 -2.58 7.94
N PHE A 49 -21.36 -2.87 9.04
CA PHE A 49 -22.00 -3.35 10.26
C PHE A 49 -22.93 -2.31 10.89
N ALA A 50 -22.59 -1.01 10.84
CA ALA A 50 -23.52 0.02 11.32
C ALA A 50 -24.86 0.00 10.57
N GLY A 51 -24.81 -0.17 9.24
CA GLY A 51 -26.01 -0.39 8.43
C GLY A 51 -26.75 -1.67 8.82
N LEU A 52 -26.02 -2.78 8.97
CA LEU A 52 -26.58 -4.07 9.38
C LEU A 52 -27.28 -3.96 10.74
N MET A 53 -26.69 -3.30 11.73
CA MET A 53 -27.25 -3.10 13.08
C MET A 53 -28.62 -2.44 13.04
N ILE A 54 -28.78 -1.39 12.21
CA ILE A 54 -30.05 -0.69 12.08
C ILE A 54 -31.09 -1.60 11.42
N VAL A 55 -30.71 -2.27 10.32
CA VAL A 55 -31.61 -3.16 9.56
C VAL A 55 -32.06 -4.34 10.42
N GLN A 56 -31.14 -5.01 11.10
CA GLN A 56 -31.46 -6.17 11.95
C GLN A 56 -32.25 -5.76 13.19
N TRP A 57 -32.08 -4.52 13.69
CA TRP A 57 -32.89 -4.00 14.78
C TRP A 57 -34.35 -3.81 14.39
N ILE A 58 -34.59 -3.17 13.24
CA ILE A 58 -35.94 -3.06 12.68
C ILE A 58 -36.52 -4.46 12.43
N GLY A 59 -35.72 -5.37 11.85
CA GLY A 59 -36.09 -6.76 11.62
C GLY A 59 -36.49 -7.51 12.90
N ALA A 60 -35.77 -7.32 14.00
CA ALA A 60 -36.07 -7.93 15.30
C ALA A 60 -37.40 -7.44 15.87
N ILE A 61 -37.69 -6.13 15.77
CA ILE A 61 -38.97 -5.57 16.21
C ILE A 61 -40.12 -6.15 15.37
N LEU A 62 -39.97 -6.20 14.05
CA LEU A 62 -40.97 -6.78 13.15
C LEU A 62 -41.18 -8.28 13.43
N ALA A 63 -40.11 -9.04 13.66
CA ALA A 63 -40.18 -10.45 14.02
C ALA A 63 -40.91 -10.67 15.35
N ALA A 64 -40.62 -9.86 16.37
CA ALA A 64 -41.30 -9.94 17.66
C ALA A 64 -42.80 -9.63 17.55
N LEU A 65 -43.17 -8.61 16.75
CA LEU A 65 -44.57 -8.28 16.46
C LEU A 65 -45.29 -9.36 15.65
N TYR A 66 -44.57 -10.14 14.83
CA TYR A 66 -45.17 -11.20 14.02
C TYR A 66 -45.32 -12.52 14.79
N ILE A 67 -44.28 -12.94 15.52
CA ILE A 67 -44.19 -14.26 16.17
C ILE A 67 -44.99 -14.28 17.48
N SER A 68 -44.86 -13.23 18.29
CA SER A 68 -45.48 -13.16 19.62
C SER A 68 -45.90 -11.72 19.91
N PRO A 69 -46.95 -11.17 19.26
CA PRO A 69 -47.36 -9.79 19.47
C PRO A 69 -47.98 -9.55 20.86
N LEU A 70 -48.74 -10.53 21.37
CA LEU A 70 -49.56 -10.38 22.57
C LEU A 70 -49.34 -11.57 23.53
N THR A 71 -49.25 -11.28 24.83
CA THR A 71 -49.48 -12.25 25.91
C THR A 71 -50.93 -12.16 26.36
N TRP A 72 -51.57 -13.31 26.54
CA TRP A 72 -52.94 -13.39 27.05
C TRP A 72 -52.93 -13.89 28.49
N ASP A 73 -53.42 -13.09 29.43
CA ASP A 73 -53.61 -13.47 30.83
C ASP A 73 -55.09 -13.28 31.20
N GLY A 74 -55.87 -14.34 30.96
CA GLY A 74 -57.31 -14.33 31.17
C GLY A 74 -58.01 -13.25 30.34
N ALA A 75 -58.78 -12.36 30.99
CA ALA A 75 -59.58 -11.35 30.28
C ALA A 75 -58.78 -10.18 29.66
N SER A 76 -57.46 -10.13 29.85
CA SER A 76 -56.62 -9.02 29.39
C SER A 76 -55.56 -9.47 28.38
N SER A 77 -55.39 -8.66 27.33
CA SER A 77 -54.33 -8.80 26.35
C SER A 77 -53.29 -7.72 26.57
N ALA A 78 -52.03 -8.11 26.69
CA ALA A 78 -50.91 -7.19 26.85
C ALA A 78 -49.85 -7.45 25.77
N ILE A 79 -49.05 -6.43 25.42
CA ILE A 79 -47.94 -6.59 24.48
C ILE A 79 -46.93 -7.59 25.08
N HIS A 80 -46.57 -8.60 24.29
CA HIS A 80 -45.65 -9.65 24.74
C HIS A 80 -44.27 -9.07 25.10
N PHE A 81 -43.63 -9.65 26.11
CA PHE A 81 -42.30 -9.22 26.58
C PHE A 81 -41.24 -9.18 25.46
N HIS A 82 -41.32 -10.08 24.48
CA HIS A 82 -40.44 -10.10 23.30
C HIS A 82 -40.44 -8.79 22.50
N VAL A 83 -41.58 -8.11 22.37
CA VAL A 83 -41.65 -6.83 21.64
C VAL A 83 -40.86 -5.76 22.39
N TRP A 84 -41.02 -5.69 23.71
CA TRP A 84 -40.26 -4.76 24.55
C TRP A 84 -38.76 -5.06 24.54
N LEU A 85 -38.39 -6.33 24.59
CA LEU A 85 -36.99 -6.75 24.49
C LEU A 85 -36.38 -6.35 23.14
N ALA A 86 -37.09 -6.57 22.03
CA ALA A 86 -36.63 -6.19 20.69
C ALA A 86 -36.43 -4.66 20.56
N ILE A 87 -37.33 -3.86 21.15
CA ILE A 87 -37.22 -2.40 21.12
C ILE A 87 -36.04 -1.92 21.98
N PHE A 88 -36.03 -2.25 23.27
CA PHE A 88 -35.08 -1.66 24.21
C PHE A 88 -33.72 -2.33 24.18
N LEU A 89 -33.65 -3.66 24.33
CA LEU A 89 -32.37 -4.37 24.31
C LEU A 89 -31.77 -4.33 22.90
N GLY A 90 -32.58 -4.53 21.86
CA GLY A 90 -32.13 -4.35 20.47
C GLY A 90 -31.61 -2.93 20.21
N GLY A 91 -32.29 -1.91 20.74
CA GLY A 91 -31.86 -0.52 20.61
C GLY A 91 -30.53 -0.24 21.31
N ILE A 92 -30.31 -0.80 22.51
CA ILE A 92 -29.02 -0.68 23.22
C ILE A 92 -27.91 -1.37 22.44
N LEU A 93 -28.14 -2.61 21.97
CA LEU A 93 -27.14 -3.38 21.23
C LEU A 93 -26.76 -2.74 19.90
N ALA A 94 -27.70 -2.07 19.23
CA ALA A 94 -27.47 -1.39 17.97
C ALA A 94 -26.89 0.03 18.15
N SER A 95 -27.45 0.85 19.04
CA SER A 95 -27.15 2.29 19.10
C SER A 95 -25.70 2.62 19.48
N PHE A 96 -25.13 1.91 20.46
CA PHE A 96 -23.77 2.19 20.92
C PHE A 96 -22.67 1.90 19.87
N PRO A 97 -22.58 0.70 19.26
CA PRO A 97 -21.57 0.44 18.23
C PRO A 97 -21.77 1.33 17.00
N VAL A 98 -23.02 1.60 16.63
CA VAL A 98 -23.39 2.47 15.52
C VAL A 98 -22.92 3.91 15.78
N TYR A 99 -23.10 4.44 17.00
CA TYR A 99 -22.54 5.71 17.43
C TYR A 99 -21.00 5.78 17.28
N LEU A 100 -20.29 4.73 17.70
CA LEU A 100 -18.81 4.68 17.62
C LEU A 100 -18.28 4.75 16.18
N VAL A 101 -19.07 4.35 15.18
CA VAL A 101 -18.66 4.47 13.77
C VAL A 101 -18.60 5.93 13.31
N TRP A 102 -19.54 6.78 13.75
CA TRP A 102 -19.52 8.21 13.40
C TRP A 102 -18.70 9.07 14.36
N ARG A 103 -18.58 8.63 15.62
CA ARG A 103 -17.81 9.32 16.66
C ARG A 103 -16.83 8.34 17.29
N PRO A 104 -15.71 8.01 16.60
CA PRO A 104 -14.70 7.12 17.15
C PRO A 104 -14.12 7.70 18.45
N ILE A 105 -14.04 6.87 19.47
CA ILE A 105 -13.44 7.23 20.76
C ILE A 105 -12.01 6.69 20.79
N ALA A 106 -11.04 7.57 21.07
CA ALA A 106 -9.64 7.18 21.16
C ALA A 106 -9.44 6.07 22.22
N GLY A 107 -8.67 5.04 21.86
CA GLY A 107 -8.40 3.89 22.73
C GLY A 107 -9.49 2.82 22.74
N ILE A 108 -10.67 3.06 22.17
CA ILE A 108 -11.72 2.04 22.01
C ILE A 108 -11.70 1.50 20.58
N PRO A 109 -11.24 0.27 20.36
CA PRO A 109 -11.31 -0.35 19.05
C PRO A 109 -12.74 -0.76 18.67
N THR A 110 -13.41 0.04 17.83
CA THR A 110 -14.81 -0.12 17.38
C THR A 110 -15.14 -1.56 16.94
N ARG A 111 -14.23 -2.22 16.21
CA ARG A 111 -14.42 -3.60 15.73
C ARG A 111 -14.74 -4.62 16.82
N TYR A 112 -14.18 -4.49 18.02
CA TYR A 112 -14.49 -5.44 19.11
C TYR A 112 -15.85 -5.14 19.74
N VAL A 113 -16.20 -3.86 19.89
CA VAL A 113 -17.55 -3.47 20.33
C VAL A 113 -18.58 -3.98 19.33
N MET A 114 -18.30 -3.85 18.04
CA MET A 114 -19.17 -4.34 16.96
C MET A 114 -19.32 -5.87 17.00
N ALA A 115 -18.21 -6.61 17.18
CA ALA A 115 -18.24 -8.06 17.32
C ALA A 115 -19.13 -8.51 18.48
N ILE A 116 -18.92 -7.92 19.65
CA ILE A 116 -19.69 -8.20 20.87
C ILE A 116 -21.17 -7.90 20.63
N SER A 117 -21.49 -6.73 20.10
CA SER A 117 -22.87 -6.35 19.79
C SER A 117 -23.51 -7.30 18.79
N GLN A 118 -22.81 -7.72 17.73
CA GLN A 118 -23.35 -8.61 16.69
C GLN A 118 -23.71 -10.00 17.23
N VAL A 119 -22.86 -10.60 18.06
CA VAL A 119 -23.17 -11.92 18.62
C VAL A 119 -24.24 -11.84 19.72
N LEU A 120 -24.28 -10.76 20.50
CA LEU A 120 -25.39 -10.50 21.42
C LEU A 120 -26.70 -10.27 20.68
N PHE A 121 -26.66 -9.61 19.53
CA PHE A 121 -27.82 -9.45 18.67
C PHE A 121 -28.32 -10.80 18.14
N SER A 122 -27.39 -11.70 17.78
CA SER A 122 -27.72 -13.07 17.39
C SER A 122 -28.40 -13.84 18.53
N SER A 123 -27.88 -13.71 19.76
CA SER A 123 -28.50 -14.29 20.97
C SER A 123 -29.92 -13.73 21.20
N LEU A 124 -30.11 -12.42 21.05
CA LEU A 124 -31.43 -11.78 21.12
C LEU A 124 -32.40 -12.36 20.09
N LEU A 125 -31.99 -12.49 18.82
CA LEU A 125 -32.85 -13.06 17.77
C LEU A 125 -33.25 -14.51 18.10
N ILE A 126 -32.31 -15.34 18.57
CA ILE A 126 -32.59 -16.72 19.00
C ILE A 126 -33.64 -16.73 20.12
N HIS A 127 -33.52 -15.83 21.09
CA HIS A 127 -34.50 -15.71 22.18
C HIS A 127 -35.88 -15.30 21.64
N LEU A 128 -35.95 -14.28 20.78
CA LEU A 128 -37.21 -13.78 20.20
C LEU A 128 -37.95 -14.83 19.36
N THR A 129 -37.22 -15.78 18.77
CA THR A 129 -37.80 -16.88 17.99
C THR A 129 -38.10 -18.14 18.82
N GLY A 130 -37.85 -18.11 20.13
CA GLY A 130 -38.09 -19.24 21.03
C GLY A 130 -37.08 -20.37 20.88
N GLY A 131 -35.81 -20.06 20.59
CA GLY A 131 -34.75 -21.06 20.50
C GLY A 131 -34.78 -21.91 19.22
N ARG A 132 -35.35 -21.39 18.12
CA ARG A 132 -35.37 -22.11 16.83
C ARG A 132 -33.97 -22.34 16.30
N ILE A 133 -33.70 -23.57 15.83
CA ILE A 133 -32.39 -23.96 15.30
C ILE A 133 -32.04 -23.12 14.06
N GLU A 134 -33.02 -22.75 13.24
CA GLU A 134 -32.81 -21.92 12.05
C GLU A 134 -32.22 -20.54 12.42
N THR A 135 -32.57 -19.99 13.58
CA THR A 135 -32.05 -18.70 14.03
C THR A 135 -30.61 -18.81 14.54
N HIS A 136 -30.13 -20.01 14.92
CA HIS A 136 -28.74 -20.23 15.31
C HIS A 136 -27.77 -20.06 14.14
N PHE A 137 -28.23 -20.28 12.89
CA PHE A 137 -27.43 -19.97 11.70
C PHE A 137 -27.01 -18.50 11.62
N HIS A 138 -27.72 -17.60 12.31
CA HIS A 138 -27.33 -16.20 12.40
C HIS A 138 -26.00 -16.00 13.13
N ILE A 139 -25.64 -16.86 14.10
CA ILE A 139 -24.34 -16.80 14.78
C ILE A 139 -23.21 -17.14 13.81
N PHE A 140 -23.35 -18.24 13.06
CA PHE A 140 -22.38 -18.64 12.05
C PHE A 140 -22.21 -17.54 10.98
N GLY A 141 -23.33 -17.05 10.43
CA GLY A 141 -23.31 -15.92 9.50
C GLY A 141 -22.65 -14.66 10.08
N SER A 142 -22.88 -14.38 11.36
CA SER A 142 -22.25 -13.26 12.06
C SER A 142 -20.73 -13.43 12.21
N LEU A 143 -20.25 -14.61 12.61
CA LEU A 143 -18.82 -14.90 12.70
C LEU A 143 -18.15 -14.81 11.32
N ALA A 144 -18.79 -15.34 10.28
CA ALA A 144 -18.33 -15.22 8.91
C ALA A 144 -18.23 -13.75 8.45
N PHE A 145 -19.23 -12.91 8.74
CA PHE A 145 -19.14 -11.47 8.44
C PHE A 145 -18.09 -10.75 9.28
N LEU A 146 -17.89 -11.14 10.54
CA LEU A 146 -16.83 -10.56 11.39
C LEU A 146 -15.44 -10.91 10.86
N ALA A 147 -15.27 -12.05 10.19
CA ALA A 147 -14.02 -12.38 9.51
C ALA A 147 -13.65 -11.39 8.38
N MET A 148 -14.61 -10.60 7.87
CA MET A 148 -14.33 -9.52 6.90
C MET A 148 -13.46 -8.40 7.46
N TYR A 149 -13.36 -8.25 8.79
CA TYR A 149 -12.35 -7.37 9.40
C TYR A 149 -10.93 -7.83 9.07
N ARG A 150 -10.72 -9.09 8.64
CA ARG A 150 -9.39 -9.70 8.44
C ARG A 150 -8.51 -9.64 9.69
N ASP A 151 -9.13 -9.55 10.87
CA ASP A 151 -8.48 -9.59 12.18
C ASP A 151 -9.07 -10.75 12.98
N TRP A 152 -8.40 -11.90 12.94
CA TRP A 152 -8.85 -13.12 13.60
C TRP A 152 -9.05 -12.93 15.12
N LYS A 153 -8.41 -11.93 15.73
CA LYS A 153 -8.57 -11.65 17.16
C LYS A 153 -9.97 -11.16 17.50
N VAL A 154 -10.72 -10.62 16.53
CA VAL A 154 -12.11 -10.17 16.70
C VAL A 154 -13.04 -11.35 16.97
N LEU A 155 -12.72 -12.53 16.44
CA LEU A 155 -13.52 -13.75 16.63
C LEU A 155 -13.43 -14.26 18.08
N ILE A 156 -12.29 -14.09 18.76
CA ILE A 156 -12.10 -14.60 20.13
C ILE A 156 -13.16 -14.08 21.12
N PRO A 157 -13.36 -12.75 21.31
CA PRO A 157 -14.38 -12.27 22.24
C PRO A 157 -15.80 -12.58 21.74
N ALA A 158 -16.03 -12.60 20.43
CA ALA A 158 -17.32 -12.97 19.85
C ALA A 158 -17.72 -14.40 20.23
N THR A 159 -16.84 -15.36 19.98
CA THR A 159 -17.04 -16.77 20.32
C THR A 159 -17.13 -17.02 21.82
N LEU A 160 -16.31 -16.32 22.61
CA LEU A 160 -16.39 -16.42 24.07
C LEU A 160 -17.76 -15.98 24.60
N ILE A 161 -18.29 -14.87 24.08
CA ILE A 161 -19.62 -14.39 24.47
C ILE A 161 -20.70 -15.37 24.06
N VAL A 162 -20.65 -15.90 22.83
CA VAL A 162 -21.60 -16.93 22.37
C VAL A 162 -21.56 -18.14 23.30
N ALA A 163 -20.38 -18.65 23.63
CA ALA A 163 -20.21 -19.82 24.49
C ALA A 163 -20.79 -19.57 25.89
N VAL A 164 -20.47 -18.43 26.52
CA VAL A 164 -20.97 -18.06 27.84
C VAL A 164 -22.49 -17.89 27.83
N ASP A 165 -23.02 -17.18 26.84
CA ASP A 165 -24.45 -16.94 26.67
C ASP A 165 -25.23 -18.26 26.50
N HIS A 166 -24.77 -19.15 25.62
CA HIS A 166 -25.44 -20.43 25.37
C HIS A 166 -25.31 -21.40 26.55
N LEU A 167 -24.19 -21.37 27.27
CA LEU A 167 -24.01 -22.18 28.48
C LEU A 167 -24.95 -21.70 29.60
N LEU A 168 -24.95 -20.41 29.91
CA LEU A 168 -25.78 -19.86 30.99
C LEU A 168 -27.26 -20.00 30.67
N ARG A 169 -27.71 -19.56 29.49
CA ARG A 169 -29.12 -19.71 29.11
C ARG A 169 -29.50 -21.17 28.90
N GLY A 170 -28.60 -22.03 28.44
CA GLY A 170 -28.83 -23.48 28.33
C GLY A 170 -29.05 -24.18 29.68
N ILE A 171 -28.48 -23.66 30.77
CA ILE A 171 -28.68 -24.18 32.13
C ILE A 171 -29.94 -23.61 32.78
N TYR A 172 -30.13 -22.29 32.72
CA TYR A 172 -31.20 -21.61 33.49
C TYR A 172 -32.52 -21.45 32.72
N TRP A 173 -32.44 -21.26 31.40
CA TRP A 173 -33.60 -21.04 30.51
C TRP A 173 -33.45 -21.81 29.19
N PRO A 174 -33.36 -23.16 29.23
CA PRO A 174 -33.05 -23.98 28.05
C PRO A 174 -34.03 -23.78 26.90
N GLU A 175 -35.29 -23.44 27.17
CA GLU A 175 -36.30 -23.13 26.14
C GLU A 175 -35.87 -21.95 25.26
N SER A 176 -35.19 -20.95 25.83
CA SER A 176 -34.75 -19.77 25.11
C SER A 176 -33.59 -20.00 24.13
N VAL A 177 -32.93 -21.14 24.22
CA VAL A 177 -31.80 -21.53 23.35
C VAL A 177 -32.19 -22.74 22.52
N TYR A 178 -32.76 -23.77 23.13
CA TYR A 178 -32.94 -25.08 22.51
C TYR A 178 -34.40 -25.40 22.16
N GLY A 179 -35.36 -24.53 22.53
CA GLY A 179 -36.79 -24.72 22.27
C GLY A 179 -37.41 -25.91 23.01
N ILE A 180 -36.72 -26.45 24.04
CA ILE A 180 -37.15 -27.62 24.81
C ILE A 180 -37.00 -27.38 26.31
N SER A 181 -37.92 -27.93 27.09
CA SER A 181 -37.89 -27.89 28.56
C SER A 181 -36.96 -28.99 29.09
N GLY A 182 -35.69 -28.67 29.31
CA GLY A 182 -34.72 -29.59 29.92
C GLY A 182 -33.26 -29.22 29.63
N VAL A 183 -32.39 -29.40 30.62
CA VAL A 183 -30.95 -29.15 30.47
C VAL A 183 -30.30 -30.34 29.75
N ILE A 184 -29.86 -30.14 28.51
CA ILE A 184 -29.14 -31.15 27.72
C ILE A 184 -27.76 -30.61 27.37
N LEU A 185 -26.80 -30.82 28.27
CA LEU A 185 -25.42 -30.33 28.12
C LEU A 185 -24.75 -30.82 26.83
N LEU A 186 -25.07 -32.05 26.38
CA LEU A 186 -24.51 -32.60 25.14
C LEU A 186 -24.83 -31.71 23.93
N ARG A 187 -26.03 -31.13 23.88
CA ARG A 187 -26.44 -30.22 22.82
C ARG A 187 -25.63 -28.93 22.83
N SER A 188 -25.31 -28.42 24.03
CA SER A 188 -24.41 -27.27 24.19
C SER A 188 -23.00 -27.58 23.68
N PHE A 189 -22.49 -28.78 23.96
CA PHE A 189 -21.19 -29.23 23.45
C PHE A 189 -21.18 -29.37 21.93
N GLU A 190 -22.24 -29.93 21.33
CA GLU A 190 -22.37 -30.02 19.88
C GLU A 190 -22.35 -28.63 19.23
N HIS A 191 -23.12 -27.66 19.74
CA HIS A 191 -23.10 -26.29 19.23
C HIS A 191 -21.71 -25.66 19.36
N ALA A 192 -21.07 -25.82 20.51
CA ALA A 192 -19.70 -25.32 20.72
C ALA A 192 -18.71 -25.97 19.74
N ALA A 193 -18.82 -27.26 19.47
CA ALA A 193 -17.96 -27.97 18.52
C ALA A 193 -18.12 -27.42 17.09
N TRP A 194 -19.34 -27.15 16.64
CA TRP A 194 -19.59 -26.55 15.32
C TRP A 194 -19.05 -25.13 15.20
N VAL A 195 -19.21 -24.30 16.24
CA VAL A 195 -18.66 -22.94 16.26
C VAL A 195 -17.14 -22.96 16.23
N LEU A 196 -16.49 -23.82 17.03
CA LEU A 196 -15.03 -23.97 17.03
C LEU A 196 -14.51 -24.50 15.69
N PHE A 197 -15.25 -25.40 15.05
CA PHE A 197 -14.92 -25.90 13.72
C PHE A 197 -14.97 -24.78 12.66
N GLU A 198 -16.02 -23.95 12.67
CA GLU A 198 -16.10 -22.77 11.79
C GLU A 198 -14.96 -21.79 12.05
N ASP A 199 -14.75 -21.41 13.32
CA ASP A 199 -13.72 -20.46 13.72
C ASP A 199 -12.33 -20.89 13.27
N PHE A 200 -12.01 -22.18 13.30
CA PHE A 200 -10.75 -22.70 12.79
C PHE A 200 -10.50 -22.27 11.33
N PHE A 201 -11.50 -22.43 10.46
CA PHE A 201 -11.39 -22.02 9.06
C PHE A 201 -11.41 -20.50 8.88
N LEU A 202 -12.22 -19.77 9.64
CA LEU A 202 -12.26 -18.31 9.59
C LEU A 202 -10.94 -17.68 10.03
N ILE A 203 -10.31 -18.20 11.08
CA ILE A 203 -9.00 -17.78 11.56
C ILE A 203 -7.94 -18.06 10.48
N LEU A 204 -7.96 -19.24 9.86
CA LEU A 204 -7.04 -19.58 8.77
C LEU A 204 -7.20 -18.62 7.58
N SER A 205 -8.45 -18.35 7.19
CA SER A 205 -8.81 -17.42 6.13
C SER A 205 -8.31 -16.00 6.43
N CYS A 206 -8.54 -15.48 7.64
CA CYS A 206 -8.05 -14.17 8.07
C CYS A 206 -6.52 -14.09 8.01
N ARG A 207 -5.82 -15.13 8.48
CA ARG A 207 -4.35 -15.18 8.45
C ARG A 207 -3.81 -15.17 7.02
N ASN A 208 -4.44 -15.91 6.11
CA ASN A 208 -4.05 -15.93 4.71
C ASN A 208 -4.34 -14.59 4.03
N SER A 209 -5.52 -14.01 4.26
CA SER A 209 -5.88 -12.72 3.70
C SER A 209 -4.95 -11.58 4.14
N VAL A 210 -4.50 -11.59 5.41
CA VAL A 210 -3.49 -10.63 5.90
C VAL A 210 -2.13 -10.83 5.24
N LYS A 211 -1.70 -12.08 5.01
CA LYS A 211 -0.45 -12.36 4.29
C LYS A 211 -0.52 -11.87 2.84
N GLU A 212 -1.64 -12.11 2.15
CA GLU A 212 -1.88 -11.63 0.79
C GLU A 212 -1.88 -10.10 0.72
N MET A 213 -2.51 -9.44 1.70
CA MET A 213 -2.51 -7.97 1.79
C MET A 213 -1.09 -7.41 1.97
N MET A 214 -0.26 -8.03 2.82
CA MET A 214 1.15 -7.65 2.97
C MET A 214 1.97 -7.88 1.69
N ALA A 215 1.74 -9.02 1.01
CA ALA A 215 2.41 -9.31 -0.26
C ALA A 215 2.04 -8.28 -1.34
N SER A 216 0.76 -7.92 -1.45
CA SER A 216 0.29 -6.86 -2.35
C SER A 216 0.92 -5.51 -2.02
N ALA A 217 1.02 -5.15 -0.73
CA ALA A 217 1.65 -3.91 -0.30
C ALA A 217 3.14 -3.84 -0.68
N ARG A 218 3.88 -4.94 -0.54
CA ARG A 218 5.29 -5.04 -1.00
C ARG A 218 5.43 -4.84 -2.50
N GLN A 219 4.60 -5.55 -3.29
CA GLN A 219 4.61 -5.40 -4.74
C GLN A 219 4.32 -3.95 -5.16
N ARG A 220 3.37 -3.27 -4.51
CA ARG A 220 3.08 -1.85 -4.77
C ARG A 220 4.27 -0.95 -4.43
N ALA A 221 4.93 -1.17 -3.30
CA ALA A 221 6.12 -0.41 -2.91
C ALA A 221 7.27 -0.58 -3.92
N GLU A 222 7.51 -1.80 -4.41
CA GLU A 222 8.51 -2.09 -5.46
C GLU A 222 8.17 -1.40 -6.79
N LEU A 223 6.88 -1.42 -7.17
CA LEU A 223 6.39 -0.75 -8.37
C LEU A 223 6.55 0.78 -8.26
N GLU A 224 6.21 1.37 -7.10
CA GLU A 224 6.43 2.80 -6.84
C GLU A 224 7.91 3.17 -7.00
N SER A 225 8.82 2.39 -6.41
CA SER A 225 10.26 2.66 -6.51
C SER A 225 10.79 2.53 -7.93
N THR A 226 10.40 1.47 -8.64
CA THR A 226 10.82 1.26 -10.04
C THR A 226 10.29 2.38 -10.93
N LYS A 227 9.06 2.82 -10.70
CA LYS A 227 8.46 3.96 -11.40
C LYS A 227 9.26 5.24 -11.16
N TYR A 228 9.61 5.56 -9.90
CA TYR A 228 10.41 6.75 -9.60
C TYR A 228 11.79 6.71 -10.26
N ALA A 229 12.45 5.55 -10.29
CA ALA A 229 13.72 5.39 -10.98
C ALA A 229 13.58 5.63 -12.50
N ALA A 230 12.52 5.11 -13.11
CA ALA A 230 12.25 5.32 -14.53
C ALA A 230 11.94 6.79 -14.85
N GLU A 231 11.13 7.46 -14.02
CA GLU A 231 10.82 8.89 -14.18
C GLU A 231 12.06 9.77 -14.02
N ALA A 232 12.94 9.45 -13.06
CA ALA A 232 14.22 10.16 -12.90
C ALA A 232 15.14 10.00 -14.12
N ALA A 233 15.20 8.80 -14.69
CA ALA A 233 15.99 8.54 -15.90
C ALA A 233 15.41 9.27 -17.13
N ASP A 234 14.08 9.30 -17.29
CA ASP A 234 13.42 10.01 -18.38
C ASP A 234 13.60 11.53 -18.28
N LEU A 235 13.56 12.08 -17.06
CA LEU A 235 13.85 13.48 -16.80
C LEU A 235 15.29 13.83 -17.17
N ALA A 236 16.27 13.03 -16.73
CA ALA A 236 17.69 13.23 -17.05
C ALA A 236 17.94 13.16 -18.57
N LYS A 237 17.28 12.23 -19.26
CA LYS A 237 17.35 12.12 -20.73
C LYS A 237 16.76 13.36 -21.41
N SER A 238 15.62 13.85 -20.93
CA SER A 238 14.97 15.05 -21.47
C SER A 238 15.84 16.28 -21.29
N GLU A 239 16.44 16.46 -20.11
CA GLU A 239 17.38 17.53 -19.81
C GLU A 239 18.63 17.45 -20.71
N PHE A 240 19.20 16.25 -20.88
CA PHE A 240 20.31 16.02 -21.80
C PHE A 240 19.97 16.44 -23.23
N LEU A 241 18.84 15.99 -23.78
CA LEU A 241 18.43 16.32 -25.15
C LEU A 241 18.17 17.83 -25.33
N ALA A 242 17.58 18.48 -24.32
CA ALA A 242 17.35 19.92 -24.34
C ALA A 242 18.68 20.69 -24.36
N ASN A 243 19.63 20.30 -23.49
CA ASN A 243 20.96 20.91 -23.43
C ASN A 243 21.74 20.71 -24.73
N MET A 244 21.76 19.49 -25.27
CA MET A 244 22.41 19.19 -26.54
C MET A 244 21.80 19.97 -27.71
N SER A 245 20.47 20.11 -27.74
CA SER A 245 19.79 20.92 -28.76
C SER A 245 20.21 22.39 -28.72
N HIS A 246 20.41 22.95 -27.51
CA HIS A 246 20.87 24.32 -27.34
C HIS A 246 22.34 24.48 -27.74
N GLU A 247 23.20 23.55 -27.31
CA GLU A 247 24.64 23.56 -27.64
C GLU A 247 24.90 23.36 -29.13
N ILE A 248 24.09 22.59 -29.84
CA ILE A 248 24.19 22.44 -31.30
C ILE A 248 23.72 23.72 -32.03
N ARG A 249 22.66 24.36 -31.55
CA ARG A 249 22.07 25.54 -32.20
C ARG A 249 23.01 26.73 -32.24
N THR A 250 23.75 26.99 -31.15
CA THR A 250 24.68 28.14 -31.05
C THR A 250 25.74 28.17 -32.17
N PRO A 251 26.60 27.14 -32.35
CA PRO A 251 27.59 27.13 -33.42
C PRO A 251 26.95 27.06 -34.81
N LEU A 252 25.84 26.34 -34.96
CA LEU A 252 25.12 26.27 -36.23
C LEU A 252 24.62 27.66 -36.67
N ASN A 253 24.01 28.42 -35.75
CA ASN A 253 23.57 29.78 -36.02
C ASN A 253 24.75 30.72 -36.30
N GLY A 254 25.90 30.52 -35.65
CA GLY A 254 27.14 31.22 -35.98
C GLY A 254 27.56 30.98 -37.43
N ILE A 255 27.62 29.72 -37.87
CA ILE A 255 27.95 29.35 -39.25
C ILE A 255 26.98 30.00 -40.24
N LEU A 256 25.67 29.84 -40.03
CA LEU A 256 24.65 30.36 -40.93
C LEU A 256 24.68 31.90 -40.98
N GLY A 257 24.80 32.57 -39.84
CA GLY A 257 24.81 34.03 -39.75
C GLY A 257 26.01 34.66 -40.44
N PHE A 258 27.23 34.19 -40.16
CA PHE A 258 28.42 34.71 -40.84
C PHE A 258 28.43 34.36 -42.33
N THR A 259 27.86 33.21 -42.73
CA THR A 259 27.72 32.86 -44.15
C THR A 259 26.73 33.80 -44.86
N ASP A 260 25.61 34.17 -44.23
CA ASP A 260 24.64 35.13 -44.80
C ASP A 260 25.23 36.53 -44.98
N VAL A 261 25.99 37.03 -43.99
CA VAL A 261 26.72 38.31 -44.08
C VAL A 261 27.67 38.32 -45.28
N MET A 262 28.37 37.20 -45.50
CA MET A 262 29.29 37.03 -46.62
C MET A 262 28.58 36.99 -47.97
N ILE A 263 27.47 36.25 -48.07
CA ILE A 263 26.66 36.14 -49.31
C ILE A 263 26.06 37.50 -49.69
N ARG A 264 25.60 38.28 -48.72
CA ARG A 264 24.98 39.61 -48.96
C ARG A 264 25.98 40.70 -49.30
N GLY A 265 27.28 40.42 -49.28
CA GLY A 265 28.32 41.41 -49.56
C GLY A 265 28.43 42.51 -48.49
N ILE A 266 27.97 42.24 -47.27
CA ILE A 266 28.02 43.21 -46.15
C ILE A 266 29.47 43.37 -45.64
N ALA A 267 30.31 42.34 -45.82
CA ALA A 267 31.75 42.41 -45.55
C ALA A 267 32.47 43.22 -46.64
N ASN A 268 32.92 44.42 -46.32
CA ASN A 268 33.43 45.40 -47.29
C ASN A 268 34.95 45.32 -47.46
N THR A 269 35.66 44.68 -46.53
CA THR A 269 37.12 44.52 -46.58
C THR A 269 37.56 43.06 -46.66
N GLU A 270 38.75 42.82 -47.20
CA GLU A 270 39.39 41.48 -47.19
C GLU A 270 39.59 40.96 -45.76
N ASN A 271 39.90 41.87 -44.82
CA ASN A 271 40.12 41.53 -43.42
C ASN A 271 38.83 41.09 -42.73
N GLU A 272 37.72 41.82 -42.89
CA GLU A 272 36.39 41.42 -42.38
C GLU A 272 35.96 40.07 -42.95
N ARG A 273 36.20 39.86 -44.25
CA ARG A 273 35.88 38.59 -44.92
C ARG A 273 36.65 37.42 -44.31
N ARG A 274 37.94 37.63 -44.02
CA ARG A 274 38.81 36.63 -43.39
C ARG A 274 38.43 36.37 -41.92
N GLU A 275 37.98 37.38 -41.19
CA GLU A 275 37.47 37.27 -39.82
C GLU A 275 36.19 36.42 -39.76
N TYR A 276 35.19 36.71 -40.62
CA TYR A 276 33.97 35.92 -40.70
C TYR A 276 34.22 34.46 -41.11
N LEU A 277 35.12 34.22 -42.06
CA LEU A 277 35.58 32.86 -42.39
C LEU A 277 36.23 32.16 -41.19
N GLY A 278 36.99 32.89 -40.37
CA GLY A 278 37.56 32.39 -39.11
C GLY A 278 36.50 32.00 -38.08
N HIS A 279 35.44 32.80 -37.93
CA HIS A 279 34.31 32.48 -37.06
C HIS A 279 33.52 31.27 -37.54
N ILE A 280 33.28 31.14 -38.86
CA ILE A 280 32.65 29.96 -39.46
C ILE A 280 33.49 28.71 -39.16
N GLN A 281 34.80 28.77 -39.39
CA GLN A 281 35.71 27.64 -39.15
C GLN A 281 35.74 27.23 -37.67
N THR A 282 35.74 28.20 -36.75
CA THR A 282 35.74 27.94 -35.31
C THR A 282 34.42 27.33 -34.86
N SER A 283 33.29 27.86 -35.34
CA SER A 283 31.95 27.31 -35.05
C SER A 283 31.78 25.90 -35.60
N GLY A 284 32.29 25.62 -36.81
CA GLY A 284 32.29 24.28 -37.41
C GLY A 284 33.14 23.27 -36.63
N ARG A 285 34.32 23.67 -36.14
CA ARG A 285 35.14 22.82 -35.26
C ARG A 285 34.42 22.51 -33.95
N HIS A 286 33.84 23.53 -33.32
CA HIS A 286 33.11 23.34 -32.06
C HIS A 286 31.91 22.40 -32.24
N LEU A 287 31.15 22.53 -33.32
CA LEU A 287 30.04 21.63 -33.62
C LEU A 287 30.50 20.19 -33.83
N LEU A 288 31.62 19.98 -34.52
CA LEU A 288 32.19 18.64 -34.72
C LEU A 288 32.64 18.00 -33.39
N GLU A 289 33.26 18.78 -32.51
CA GLU A 289 33.62 18.34 -31.15
C GLU A 289 32.37 17.93 -30.35
N LEU A 290 31.30 18.72 -30.38
CA LEU A 290 30.03 18.38 -29.74
C LEU A 290 29.43 17.08 -30.27
N ILE A 291 29.42 16.89 -31.60
CA ILE A 291 28.92 15.66 -32.21
C ILE A 291 29.75 14.45 -31.77
N ASN A 292 31.08 14.56 -31.75
CA ASN A 292 31.96 13.48 -31.30
C ASN A 292 31.70 13.13 -29.83
N ASN A 293 31.54 14.13 -28.96
CA ASN A 293 31.22 13.91 -27.55
C ASN A 293 29.89 13.15 -27.38
N ILE A 294 28.84 13.51 -28.14
CA ILE A 294 27.55 12.80 -28.11
C ILE A 294 27.68 11.35 -28.59
N LEU A 295 28.48 11.12 -29.64
CA LEU A 295 28.74 9.77 -30.15
C LEU A 295 29.49 8.91 -29.14
N ASP A 296 30.47 9.49 -28.44
CA ASP A 296 31.23 8.77 -27.42
C ASP A 296 30.36 8.44 -26.20
N ILE A 297 29.49 9.36 -25.76
CA ILE A 297 28.47 9.07 -24.73
C ILE A 297 27.55 7.92 -25.16
N SER A 298 27.04 7.97 -26.40
CA SER A 298 26.18 6.90 -26.96
C SER A 298 26.88 5.53 -26.97
N LYS A 299 28.17 5.49 -27.31
CA LYS A 299 28.96 4.25 -27.26
C LYS A 299 29.16 3.73 -25.85
N ILE A 300 29.33 4.62 -24.87
CA ILE A 300 29.43 4.24 -23.45
C ILE A 300 28.11 3.61 -22.99
N GLU A 301 26.96 4.27 -23.25
CA GLU A 301 25.65 3.77 -22.86
C GLU A 301 25.28 2.43 -23.51
N ALA A 302 25.66 2.23 -24.78
CA ALA A 302 25.46 0.98 -25.49
C ALA A 302 26.45 -0.14 -25.09
N GLY A 303 27.41 0.15 -24.21
CA GLY A 303 28.48 -0.79 -23.83
C GLY A 303 29.45 -1.12 -24.98
N GLN A 304 29.53 -0.25 -25.98
CA GLN A 304 30.34 -0.42 -27.20
C GLN A 304 31.71 0.25 -27.13
N MET A 305 32.00 1.03 -26.09
CA MET A 305 33.32 1.62 -25.87
C MET A 305 34.30 0.56 -25.38
N THR A 306 35.31 0.25 -26.18
CA THR A 306 36.38 -0.67 -25.80
C THR A 306 37.57 0.10 -25.22
N ILE A 307 38.17 -0.45 -24.16
CA ILE A 307 39.35 0.14 -23.51
C ILE A 307 40.54 -0.78 -23.77
N GLU A 308 41.62 -0.22 -24.32
CA GLU A 308 42.90 -0.91 -24.44
C GLU A 308 43.76 -0.64 -23.19
N LEU A 309 44.08 -1.70 -22.43
CA LEU A 309 45.01 -1.60 -21.32
C LEU A 309 46.45 -1.71 -21.83
N ARG A 310 47.23 -0.64 -21.63
CA ARG A 310 48.66 -0.60 -21.97
C ARG A 310 49.46 -0.09 -20.77
N SER A 311 50.68 -0.60 -20.60
CA SER A 311 51.62 -0.06 -19.61
C SER A 311 52.04 1.35 -20.05
N CYS A 312 51.78 2.37 -19.23
CA CYS A 312 52.18 3.74 -19.49
C CYS A 312 52.84 4.35 -18.24
N SER A 313 53.75 5.31 -18.44
CA SER A 313 54.35 6.08 -17.35
C SER A 313 53.43 7.26 -17.01
N PRO A 314 52.88 7.34 -15.78
CA PRO A 314 52.05 8.47 -15.37
C PRO A 314 52.75 9.81 -15.57
N HIS A 315 54.07 9.86 -15.35
CA HIS A 315 54.87 11.06 -15.54
C HIS A 315 54.90 11.53 -17.01
N GLN A 316 54.99 10.60 -17.97
CA GLN A 316 54.98 10.92 -19.40
C GLN A 316 53.62 11.44 -19.85
N VAL A 317 52.53 10.77 -19.47
CA VAL A 317 51.16 11.19 -19.80
C VAL A 317 50.87 12.60 -19.27
N ILE A 318 51.21 12.86 -18.00
CA ILE A 318 51.02 14.19 -17.40
C ILE A 318 51.90 15.23 -18.09
N SER A 319 53.16 14.91 -18.42
CA SER A 319 54.06 15.84 -19.11
C SER A 319 53.56 16.21 -20.51
N GLU A 320 53.02 15.26 -21.26
CA GLU A 320 52.41 15.50 -22.58
C GLU A 320 51.20 16.43 -22.47
N VAL A 321 50.29 16.15 -21.53
CA VAL A 321 49.11 17.00 -21.29
C VAL A 321 49.53 18.42 -20.90
N LEU A 322 50.51 18.55 -19.99
CA LEU A 322 51.04 19.87 -19.57
C LEU A 322 51.67 20.64 -20.73
N SER A 323 52.31 19.96 -21.67
CA SER A 323 52.90 20.60 -22.85
C SER A 323 51.83 21.24 -23.75
N ILE A 324 50.70 20.55 -23.96
CA ILE A 324 49.56 21.02 -24.76
C ILE A 324 48.85 22.17 -24.03
N MET A 325 48.58 22.00 -22.74
CA MET A 325 47.88 23.00 -21.93
C MET A 325 48.68 24.30 -21.74
N ARG A 326 50.01 24.23 -21.66
CA ARG A 326 50.88 25.43 -21.56
C ARG A 326 50.68 26.39 -22.75
N VAL A 327 50.59 25.86 -23.96
CA VAL A 327 50.39 26.67 -25.18
C VAL A 327 49.03 27.38 -25.14
N GLN A 328 48.00 26.72 -24.64
CA GLN A 328 46.67 27.32 -24.51
C GLN A 328 46.63 28.37 -23.38
N ALA A 329 47.29 28.10 -22.25
CA ALA A 329 47.36 29.02 -21.13
C ALA A 329 48.10 30.33 -21.50
N GLN A 330 49.21 30.23 -22.25
CA GLN A 330 49.96 31.39 -22.73
C GLN A 330 49.19 32.24 -23.74
N ARG A 331 48.20 31.68 -24.46
CA ARG A 331 47.35 32.43 -25.39
C ARG A 331 46.22 33.21 -24.72
N LYS A 332 45.93 32.93 -23.44
CA LYS A 332 44.87 33.57 -22.66
C LYS A 332 45.37 34.68 -21.72
N ASN A 333 46.69 34.86 -21.59
CA ASN A 333 47.35 35.93 -20.83
C ASN A 333 47.98 36.95 -21.78
#